data_AF-A0A8T7K6H5-F1
#
_entry.id   AF-A0A8T7K6H5-F1
#
_cell.length_a   1.000
_cell.length_b   1.000
_cell.length_c   1.000
_cell.angle_alpha   90.00
_cell.angle_beta   90.00
_cell.angle_gamma   90.00
#
_symmetry.space_group_name_H-M   'P 1'
#
loop_
_entity.id
_entity.type
_entity.pdbx_description
1 polymer ?
#
loop_
_entity_poly.entity_id
_entity_poly.type
_entity_poly.pdbx_seq_one_letter_code
_entity_poly.pdbx_strand_id
1 'polypeptide(L)'
;MNGKRNLTAETIRVVNTRPAHAEQVCKLLLRTYGYPEDTPYFSNFMRPQDVLHQIKRFPQGQFVALAGKKVVGMACTMLTDHSPYDAPRSWYEAIGDRGIRAHKPEGT
;
A
#
# COMPACT_ATOMS: atom_id res chain seq x y z
N MET A 1 -12.48 34.90 -17.58
CA MET A 1 -13.17 33.67 -18.01
C MET A 1 -12.64 32.50 -17.18
N ASN A 2 -13.38 32.07 -16.16
CA ASN A 2 -13.01 30.94 -15.31
C ASN A 2 -13.53 29.64 -15.94
N GLY A 3 -12.64 28.90 -16.60
CA GLY A 3 -12.93 27.55 -17.08
C GLY A 3 -13.15 26.62 -15.91
N LYS A 4 -14.42 26.30 -15.61
CA LYS A 4 -14.77 25.18 -14.74
C LYS A 4 -14.14 23.93 -15.34
N ARG A 5 -13.06 23.42 -14.74
CA ARG A 5 -12.57 22.07 -15.03
C ARG A 5 -13.69 21.12 -14.62
N ASN A 6 -14.41 20.60 -15.60
CA ASN A 6 -15.26 19.43 -15.39
C ASN A 6 -14.30 18.29 -15.04
N LEU A 7 -14.09 18.07 -13.75
CA LEU A 7 -13.51 16.84 -13.25
C LEU A 7 -14.55 15.77 -13.54
N THR A 8 -14.47 15.13 -14.71
CA THR A 8 -15.09 13.83 -14.88
C THR A 8 -14.48 12.96 -13.80
N ALA A 9 -15.27 12.49 -12.84
CA ALA A 9 -14.80 11.58 -11.82
C ALA A 9 -14.21 10.37 -12.54
N GLU A 10 -12.88 10.30 -12.63
CA GLU A 10 -12.23 9.13 -13.18
C GLU A 10 -12.68 7.95 -12.32
N THR A 11 -13.25 6.93 -12.97
CA THR A 11 -13.69 5.73 -12.26
C THR A 11 -12.50 5.14 -11.52
N ILE A 12 -12.57 5.14 -10.19
CA ILE A 12 -11.55 4.53 -9.35
C ILE A 12 -11.76 3.02 -9.34
N ARG A 13 -10.70 2.26 -9.64
CA ARG A 13 -10.70 0.80 -9.57
C ARG A 13 -9.68 0.35 -8.54
N VAL A 14 -10.08 -0.50 -7.61
CA VAL A 14 -9.17 -1.15 -6.67
C VAL A 14 -8.78 -2.51 -7.25
N VAL A 15 -7.47 -2.77 -7.35
CA VAL A 15 -6.92 -4.02 -7.89
C VAL A 15 -5.77 -4.50 -7.02
N ASN A 16 -5.41 -5.79 -7.09
CA ASN A 16 -4.18 -6.25 -6.46
C ASN A 16 -2.95 -5.55 -7.05
N THR A 17 -1.99 -5.23 -6.19
CA THR A 17 -0.72 -4.62 -6.59
C THR A 17 0.05 -5.57 -7.50
N ARG A 18 0.59 -5.05 -8.60
CA ARG A 18 1.40 -5.78 -9.58
C ARG A 18 2.80 -5.16 -9.66
N PRO A 19 3.82 -5.88 -10.15
CA PRO A 19 5.17 -5.33 -10.28
C PRO A 19 5.24 -3.99 -11.02
N ALA A 20 4.41 -3.81 -12.05
CA ALA A 20 4.31 -2.56 -12.82
C ALA A 20 3.83 -1.34 -12.00
N HIS A 21 3.27 -1.54 -10.81
CA HIS A 21 2.81 -0.46 -9.93
C HIS A 21 3.90 0.04 -8.96
N ALA A 22 5.01 -0.69 -8.80
CA ALA A 22 5.96 -0.49 -7.71
C ALA A 22 6.52 0.95 -7.66
N GLU A 23 6.95 1.50 -8.80
CA GLU A 23 7.46 2.87 -8.85
C GLU A 23 6.40 3.92 -8.48
N GLN A 24 5.17 3.75 -8.97
CA GLN A 24 4.10 4.70 -8.68
C GLN A 24 3.68 4.64 -7.21
N VAL A 25 3.73 3.46 -6.58
CA VAL A 25 3.50 3.30 -5.14
C VAL A 25 4.55 4.06 -4.33
N CYS A 26 5.84 3.91 -4.65
CA CYS A 26 6.90 4.64 -3.97
C CYS A 26 6.75 6.16 -4.09
N LYS A 27 6.44 6.66 -5.30
CA LYS A 27 6.16 8.07 -5.56
C LYS A 27 4.93 8.57 -4.81
N LEU A 28 3.86 7.77 -4.78
CA LEU A 28 2.65 8.08 -3.99
C LEU A 28 2.99 8.22 -2.50
N LEU A 29 3.80 7.32 -1.94
CA LEU A 29 4.21 7.39 -0.54
C LEU A 29 5.02 8.66 -0.25
N LEU A 30 5.99 9.01 -1.12
CA LEU A 30 6.74 10.27 -1.00
C LEU A 30 5.79 11.48 -0.95
N ARG A 31 4.85 11.58 -1.91
CA ARG A 31 3.84 12.65 -1.91
C ARG A 31 2.99 12.67 -0.64
N THR A 32 2.58 11.50 -0.16
CA THR A 32 1.74 11.35 1.05
C THR A 32 2.47 11.85 2.30
N TYR A 33 3.79 11.63 2.37
CA TYR A 33 4.63 12.13 3.45
C TYR A 33 5.14 13.56 3.23
N GLY A 34 4.76 14.23 2.12
CA GLY A 34 5.14 15.62 1.83
C GLY A 34 6.53 15.81 1.21
N TYR A 35 7.11 14.77 0.61
CA TYR A 35 8.43 14.81 -0.04
C TYR A 35 8.31 14.92 -1.57
N PRO A 36 9.28 15.59 -2.24
CA PRO A 36 9.40 15.54 -3.71
C PRO A 36 9.52 14.12 -4.25
N GLU A 37 9.01 13.85 -5.45
CA GLU A 37 9.04 12.50 -6.05
C GLU A 37 10.43 12.02 -6.47
N ASP A 38 11.34 12.95 -6.68
CA ASP A 38 12.75 12.72 -7.01
C ASP A 38 13.63 12.62 -5.75
N THR A 39 13.03 12.65 -4.55
CA THR A 39 13.74 12.43 -3.29
C THR A 39 14.52 11.12 -3.37
N PRO A 40 15.86 11.15 -3.19
CA PRO A 40 16.66 9.94 -3.16
C PRO A 40 16.15 8.98 -2.07
N TYR A 41 16.12 7.69 -2.37
CA TYR A 41 15.73 6.69 -1.39
C TYR A 41 16.78 6.60 -0.27
N PHE A 42 16.49 7.17 0.89
CA PHE A 42 17.22 6.93 2.14
C PHE A 42 16.50 5.89 3.01
N SER A 43 17.14 5.45 4.10
CA SER A 43 16.82 4.23 4.86
C SER A 43 15.36 4.05 5.31
N ASN A 44 14.56 5.11 5.33
CA ASN A 44 13.21 5.10 5.89
C ASN A 44 12.10 5.06 4.82
N PHE A 45 12.44 5.13 3.52
CA PHE A 45 11.45 5.05 2.45
C PHE A 45 11.45 3.72 1.73
N MET A 46 10.25 3.27 1.38
CA MET A 46 10.04 2.08 0.57
C MET A 46 10.58 2.31 -0.84
N ARG A 47 11.38 1.37 -1.34
CA ARG A 47 11.88 1.35 -2.71
C ARG A 47 11.07 0.38 -3.55
N PRO A 48 11.09 0.48 -4.90
CA PRO A 48 10.32 -0.41 -5.76
C PRO A 48 10.57 -1.90 -5.45
N GLN A 49 11.82 -2.28 -5.21
CA GLN A 49 12.24 -3.62 -4.80
C GLN A 49 11.59 -4.10 -3.50
N ASP A 50 11.34 -3.21 -2.54
CA ASP A 50 10.65 -3.55 -1.30
C ASP A 50 9.17 -3.85 -1.58
N VAL A 51 8.52 -3.09 -2.47
CA VAL A 51 7.16 -3.39 -2.97
C VAL A 51 7.13 -4.76 -3.67
N LEU A 52 8.13 -5.05 -4.52
CA LEU A 52 8.23 -6.35 -5.20
C LEU A 52 8.37 -7.51 -4.20
N HIS A 53 9.15 -7.33 -3.13
CA HIS A 53 9.25 -8.33 -2.06
C HIS A 53 7.93 -8.54 -1.34
N GLN A 54 7.16 -7.47 -1.08
CA GLN A 54 5.83 -7.57 -0.48
C GLN A 54 4.85 -8.33 -1.38
N ILE A 55 4.78 -7.98 -2.68
CA ILE A 55 3.95 -8.67 -3.67
C ILE A 55 4.30 -10.15 -3.74
N LYS A 56 5.60 -10.50 -3.72
CA LYS A 56 6.04 -11.90 -3.76
C LYS A 56 5.62 -12.69 -2.51
N ARG A 57 5.63 -12.05 -1.34
CA ARG A 57 5.40 -12.73 -0.07
C ARG A 57 3.93 -12.83 0.31
N PHE A 58 3.09 -11.88 -0.08
CA PHE A 58 1.66 -11.84 0.27
C PHE A 58 0.82 -11.11 -0.80
N PRO A 59 0.76 -11.65 -2.04
CA PRO A 59 0.15 -10.98 -3.19
C PRO A 59 -1.33 -10.61 -2.96
N GLN A 60 -2.08 -11.43 -2.22
CA GLN A 60 -3.49 -11.24 -1.91
C GLN A 60 -3.77 -10.07 -0.98
N GLY A 61 -2.79 -9.66 -0.15
CA GLY A 61 -2.94 -8.56 0.80
C GLY A 61 -2.51 -7.20 0.26
N GLN A 62 -2.06 -7.11 -0.99
CA GLN A 62 -1.55 -5.87 -1.59
C GLN A 62 -2.54 -5.29 -2.59
N PHE A 63 -2.94 -4.03 -2.40
CA PHE A 63 -3.90 -3.35 -3.26
C PHE A 63 -3.42 -1.96 -3.68
N VAL A 64 -3.82 -1.56 -4.89
CA VAL A 64 -3.73 -0.17 -5.36
C VAL A 64 -5.09 0.32 -5.84
N ALA A 65 -5.35 1.61 -5.62
CA ALA A 65 -6.44 2.32 -6.27
C ALA A 65 -5.92 3.00 -7.54
N LEU A 66 -6.57 2.73 -8.67
CA LEU A 66 -6.22 3.26 -9.98
C LEU A 66 -7.27 4.26 -10.46
N ALA A 67 -6.81 5.45 -10.84
CA ALA A 67 -7.54 6.39 -11.68
C ALA A 67 -6.98 6.26 -13.11
N GLY A 68 -7.72 5.57 -14.00
CA GLY A 68 -7.17 5.11 -15.27
C GLY A 68 -6.00 4.12 -15.09
N LYS A 69 -4.78 4.56 -15.42
CA LYS A 69 -3.50 3.82 -15.22
C LYS A 69 -2.66 4.36 -14.06
N LYS A 70 -3.10 5.45 -13.43
CA LYS A 70 -2.35 6.13 -12.38
C LYS A 70 -2.71 5.56 -11.02
N VAL A 71 -1.70 5.19 -10.24
CA VAL A 71 -1.88 4.83 -8.83
C VAL A 71 -2.17 6.10 -8.03
N VAL A 72 -3.32 6.12 -7.35
CA VAL A 72 -3.78 7.24 -6.52
C VAL A 72 -3.98 6.85 -5.05
N GLY A 73 -3.84 5.57 -4.73
CA GLY A 73 -3.91 5.04 -3.38
C GLY A 73 -3.26 3.66 -3.32
N MET A 74 -2.80 3.27 -2.13
CA MET A 74 -2.35 1.91 -1.87
C MET A 74 -2.83 1.44 -0.50
N ALA A 75 -3.04 0.14 -0.37
CA ALA A 75 -3.33 -0.51 0.90
C ALA A 75 -2.53 -1.82 0.97
N CYS A 76 -2.01 -2.10 2.16
CA CYS A 76 -1.27 -3.30 2.46
C CYS A 76 -1.92 -3.91 3.71
N THR A 77 -2.40 -5.14 3.59
CA THR A 77 -3.03 -5.89 4.67
C THR A 77 -2.19 -7.10 5.04
N MET A 78 -2.32 -7.51 6.30
CA MET A 78 -1.66 -8.67 6.86
C MET A 78 -2.74 -9.59 7.44
N LEU A 79 -2.75 -10.86 7.02
CA LEU A 79 -3.56 -11.89 7.66
C LEU A 79 -2.81 -12.42 8.89
N THR A 80 -3.48 -12.54 10.03
CA THR A 80 -2.93 -13.10 11.28
C THR A 80 -3.73 -14.33 11.68
N ASP A 81 -3.22 -15.12 12.63
CA ASP A 81 -3.94 -16.25 13.25
C ASP A 81 -4.89 -15.81 14.38
N HIS A 82 -5.14 -14.51 14.54
CA HIS A 82 -6.01 -13.99 15.58
C HIS A 82 -7.45 -13.90 15.11
N SER A 83 -8.37 -14.32 15.99
CA SER A 83 -9.79 -14.16 15.73
C SER A 83 -10.17 -12.69 15.86
N PRO A 84 -11.04 -12.16 14.99
CA PRO A 84 -11.61 -10.81 15.18
C PRO A 84 -12.46 -10.70 16.46
N TYR A 85 -12.76 -11.82 17.13
CA TYR A 85 -13.51 -11.88 18.39
C TYR A 85 -12.62 -12.04 19.63
N ASP A 86 -11.30 -12.17 19.47
CA ASP A 86 -10.37 -12.20 20.61
C ASP A 86 -10.31 -10.83 21.31
N ALA A 87 -9.81 -10.81 22.55
CA ALA A 87 -9.55 -9.57 23.25
C ALA A 87 -8.59 -8.68 22.43
N PRO A 88 -8.85 -7.36 22.31
CA PRO A 88 -8.00 -6.46 21.54
C PRO A 88 -6.56 -6.49 22.04
N ARG A 89 -5.60 -6.61 21.11
CA ARG A 89 -4.17 -6.51 21.39
C ARG A 89 -3.71 -5.05 21.48
N SER A 90 -2.50 -4.85 21.95
CA SER A 90 -1.87 -3.53 21.84
C SER A 90 -1.76 -3.11 20.36
N TRP A 91 -1.75 -1.80 20.12
CA TRP A 91 -1.59 -1.27 18.75
C TRP A 91 -0.35 -1.83 18.06
N TYR A 92 0.77 -1.94 18.79
CA TYR A 92 2.02 -2.50 18.25
C TYR A 92 1.83 -3.93 17.77
N GLU A 93 1.20 -4.80 18.56
CA GLU A 93 0.93 -6.17 18.16
C GLU A 93 -0.07 -6.24 16.99
N ALA A 94 -1.08 -5.36 16.97
CA ALA A 94 -2.07 -5.30 15.88
C ALA A 94 -1.44 -4.94 14.53
N ILE A 95 -0.40 -4.09 14.53
CA ILE A 95 0.35 -3.72 13.31
C ILE A 95 1.56 -4.64 13.03
N GLY A 96 1.72 -5.74 13.77
CA GLY A 96 2.80 -6.72 13.58
C GLY A 96 4.15 -6.36 14.23
N ASP A 97 4.16 -5.43 15.18
CA ASP A 97 5.34 -4.99 15.95
C ASP A 97 6.52 -4.54 15.07
N ARG A 98 6.19 -3.76 14.02
CA ARG A 98 7.13 -3.36 12.94
C ARG A 98 7.74 -4.52 12.16
N GLY A 99 7.28 -5.74 12.39
CA GLY A 99 7.62 -6.94 11.65
C GLY A 99 6.38 -7.58 11.02
N ILE A 100 6.57 -8.81 10.57
CA ILE A 100 5.52 -9.65 9.98
C ILE A 100 5.47 -11.04 10.63
N ARG A 101 5.92 -11.12 11.89
CA ARG A 101 6.01 -12.40 12.63
C ARG A 101 4.64 -13.05 12.84
N ALA A 102 3.62 -12.23 13.04
CA ALA A 102 2.24 -12.68 13.16
C ALA A 102 1.55 -12.94 11.80
N HIS A 103 2.24 -12.71 10.67
CA HIS A 103 1.63 -12.90 9.36
C HIS A 103 1.49 -14.39 9.02
N LYS A 104 0.26 -14.83 8.78
CA LYS A 104 -0.11 -16.17 8.32
C LYS A 104 -0.78 -16.05 6.95
N PRO A 105 -0.03 -15.99 5.84
CA PRO A 105 -0.58 -15.70 4.51
C PRO A 105 -1.59 -16.74 4.01
N GLU A 106 -1.46 -17.99 4.45
CA GLU A 106 -2.36 -19.10 4.09
C GLU A 106 -3.50 -19.29 5.11
N GLY A 107 -3.55 -18.48 6.16
CA GLY A 107 -4.42 -18.70 7.31
C GLY A 107 -3.96 -19.86 8.20
N THR A 108 -4.90 -20.38 8.99
CA THR A 108 -4.81 -21.60 9.80
C THR A 108 -5.67 -22.69 9.19
#